data_AF-A0A1F4N5F3-F1
#
_entry.id   AF-A0A1F4N5F3-F1
#
_cell.length_a   1.000
_cell.length_b   1.000
_cell.length_c   1.000
_cell.angle_alpha   90.00
_cell.angle_beta   90.00
_cell.angle_gamma   90.00
#
_symmetry.space_group_name_H-M   'P 1'
#
loop_
_entity.id
_entity.type
_entity.pdbx_description
1 polymer ?
#
loop_
_entity_poly.entity_id
_entity_poly.type
_entity_poly.pdbx_seq_one_letter_code
_entity_poly.pdbx_strand_id
1 'polypeptide(L)'
;MVIATIVWLVTLWQWHNAERDIGMTDIVVQLLVLPALLTLGLLTALWGVQRLRAPATVPAASSSVGEDALDAALSAEAQAQRDASAWVLAEAVHLPVGTDADTAWSTLQAGGVRPDLDAQLQDLDGLPVFTARVPEIELDDWLLAHGELTHPDEGGLPPAVLRALALIEAPLHRVLDTLDSLRADMPEGEASPTSSAAQAFTEGEAFGKAHLSGVARPMALAQQVSREAQRPKVTVRVLWPSHWQEGDREAATAWLQSQCGALLDWVATVQAHAPVWQVAPLAHAEGLWSEIDQHLLRWAREPRPDVLLILAVDSAIDADRIDHLQAIGELFTAQHQTGRVPGEGAAALLLAHPQWPHLSAQMPEAMRLWRPVCGRRDKSADAAGRIGCTTLSAVLTEVLHRSTPPHEGLMVVSDADHRASRTGELFEALQGVAPELDPLQQVTRVGEACGDLGVARALVPTALACAALRASDQAQRVAVATHVQSPHERVVVALSPMPPQPAVLEAA
;
A
#
# COMPACT_ATOMS: atom_id res chain seq x y z
N MET A 1 4.60 11.26 -33.97
CA MET A 1 4.06 9.88 -34.07
C MET A 1 2.69 9.78 -33.41
N VAL A 2 2.54 10.10 -32.11
CA VAL A 2 1.24 10.03 -31.39
C VAL A 2 0.08 10.76 -32.08
N ILE A 3 0.28 11.99 -32.56
CA ILE A 3 -0.78 12.79 -33.24
C ILE A 3 -1.28 12.10 -34.52
N ALA A 4 -0.36 11.56 -35.33
CA ALA A 4 -0.74 10.86 -36.55
C ALA A 4 -1.52 9.58 -36.23
N THR A 5 -1.09 8.82 -35.21
CA THR A 5 -1.79 7.61 -34.75
C THR A 5 -3.22 7.91 -34.29
N ILE A 6 -3.43 8.99 -33.54
CA ILE A 6 -4.77 9.41 -33.09
C ILE A 6 -5.63 9.85 -34.27
N VAL A 7 -5.09 10.68 -35.18
CA VAL A 7 -5.83 11.16 -36.36
C VAL A 7 -6.22 9.98 -37.25
N TRP A 8 -5.34 8.99 -37.44
CA TRP A 8 -5.63 7.78 -38.21
C TRP A 8 -6.71 6.91 -37.54
N LEU A 9 -6.64 6.69 -36.23
CA LEU A 9 -7.65 5.91 -35.51
C LEU A 9 -9.04 6.54 -35.64
N VAL A 10 -9.14 7.86 -35.49
CA VAL A 10 -10.41 8.57 -35.60
C VAL A 10 -10.95 8.59 -37.03
N THR A 11 -10.09 8.81 -38.03
CA THR A 11 -10.52 8.82 -39.44
C THR A 11 -10.92 7.44 -39.93
N LEU A 12 -10.19 6.39 -39.56
CA LEU A 12 -10.57 5.01 -39.89
C LEU A 12 -11.86 4.58 -39.21
N TRP A 13 -12.08 4.97 -37.95
CA TRP A 13 -13.34 4.71 -37.24
C TRP A 13 -14.52 5.46 -37.89
N GLN A 14 -14.31 6.72 -38.29
CA GLN A 14 -15.33 7.51 -38.97
C GLN A 14 -15.69 6.92 -40.34
N TRP A 15 -14.70 6.47 -41.11
CA TRP A 15 -14.92 5.81 -42.40
C TRP A 15 -15.60 4.45 -42.26
N HIS A 16 -15.31 3.72 -41.19
CA HIS A 16 -15.99 2.46 -40.91
C HIS A 16 -17.48 2.65 -40.62
N ASN A 17 -17.84 3.76 -39.95
CA ASN A 17 -19.23 4.06 -39.58
C ASN A 17 -20.02 4.82 -40.65
N ALA A 18 -19.34 5.44 -41.62
CA ALA A 18 -19.99 6.17 -42.70
C ALA A 18 -19.88 5.36 -44.00
N GLU A 19 -20.96 4.70 -44.41
CA GLU A 19 -21.09 4.00 -45.70
C GLU A 19 -21.01 5.00 -46.88
N ARG A 20 -19.84 5.57 -47.14
CA ARG A 20 -19.54 6.49 -48.24
C ARG A 20 -18.37 5.98 -49.06
N ASP A 21 -18.42 6.21 -50.36
CA ASP A 21 -17.28 5.99 -51.26
C ASP A 21 -16.17 6.99 -50.94
N ILE A 22 -15.05 6.48 -50.43
CA ILE A 22 -13.88 7.28 -50.04
C ILE A 22 -13.03 7.50 -51.30
N GLY A 23 -12.93 8.75 -51.75
CA GLY A 23 -12.09 9.12 -52.89
C GLY A 23 -10.61 9.17 -52.53
N MET A 24 -9.72 9.00 -53.52
CA MET A 24 -8.26 9.13 -53.34
C MET A 24 -7.85 10.48 -52.73
N THR A 25 -8.63 11.54 -53.00
CA THR A 25 -8.41 12.88 -52.42
C THR A 25 -8.66 12.89 -50.91
N ASP A 26 -9.68 12.18 -50.41
CA ASP A 26 -9.99 12.11 -48.99
C ASP A 26 -8.90 11.35 -48.22
N ILE A 27 -8.37 10.28 -48.84
CA ILE A 27 -7.25 9.51 -48.29
C ILE A 27 -6.02 10.40 -48.07
N VAL A 28 -5.62 11.17 -49.09
CA VAL A 28 -4.45 12.04 -49.01
C VAL A 28 -4.67 13.17 -47.99
N VAL A 29 -5.86 13.78 -47.98
CA VAL A 29 -6.16 14.89 -47.07
C VAL A 29 -6.18 14.41 -45.61
N GLN A 30 -6.84 13.29 -45.31
CA GLN A 30 -7.10 12.87 -43.94
C GLN A 30 -5.95 12.08 -43.32
N LEU A 31 -5.23 11.27 -44.11
CA LEU A 31 -4.12 10.45 -43.58
C LEU A 31 -2.75 11.13 -43.70
N LEU A 32 -2.60 12.17 -44.53
CA LEU A 32 -1.30 12.77 -44.81
C LEU A 32 -1.26 14.28 -44.55
N VAL A 33 -2.19 15.06 -45.12
CA VAL A 33 -2.20 16.53 -44.96
C VAL A 33 -2.62 16.95 -43.56
N LEU A 34 -3.71 16.38 -43.03
CA LEU A 34 -4.26 16.75 -41.73
C LEU A 34 -3.30 16.43 -40.56
N PRO A 35 -2.68 15.24 -40.47
CA PRO A 35 -1.68 14.98 -39.42
C PRO A 35 -0.46 15.89 -39.54
N ALA A 36 -0.01 16.21 -40.75
CA ALA A 36 1.13 17.09 -40.99
C ALA A 36 0.83 18.54 -40.57
N LEU A 37 -0.38 19.04 -40.83
CA LEU A 37 -0.79 20.38 -40.39
C LEU A 37 -0.93 20.46 -38.87
N LEU A 38 -1.46 19.43 -38.22
CA LEU A 38 -1.59 19.40 -36.76
C LEU A 38 -0.23 19.29 -36.06
N THR A 39 0.70 18.50 -36.60
CA THR A 39 2.07 18.43 -36.06
C THR A 39 2.80 19.75 -36.28
N LEU A 40 2.66 20.39 -37.45
CA LEU A 40 3.25 21.71 -37.71
C LEU A 40 2.63 22.80 -36.82
N GLY A 41 1.32 22.76 -36.57
CA GLY A 41 0.63 23.65 -35.65
C GLY A 41 1.12 23.49 -34.22
N LEU A 42 1.30 22.26 -33.74
CA LEU A 42 1.85 22.00 -32.41
C LEU A 42 3.32 22.46 -32.32
N LEU A 43 4.13 22.18 -33.34
CA LEU A 43 5.54 22.61 -33.37
C LEU A 43 5.65 24.13 -33.38
N THR A 44 4.83 24.84 -34.17
CA THR A 44 4.83 26.31 -34.21
C THR A 44 4.30 26.92 -32.91
N ALA A 45 3.34 26.29 -32.23
CA ALA A 45 2.87 26.70 -30.90
C ALA A 45 3.96 26.49 -29.83
N LEU A 46 4.63 25.33 -29.83
CA LEU A 46 5.75 25.05 -28.94
C LEU A 46 6.93 25.99 -29.20
N TRP A 47 7.22 26.29 -30.47
CA TRP A 47 8.26 27.24 -30.85
C TRP A 47 7.87 28.68 -30.49
N GLY A 48 6.59 29.04 -30.61
CA GLY A 48 6.04 30.32 -30.14
C GLY A 48 6.14 30.49 -28.62
N VAL A 49 5.82 29.44 -27.86
CA VAL A 49 6.01 29.40 -26.40
C VAL A 49 7.50 29.47 -26.03
N GLN A 50 8.37 28.78 -26.77
CA GLN A 50 9.82 28.87 -26.57
C GLN A 50 10.38 30.26 -26.93
N ARG A 51 9.80 30.95 -27.92
CA ARG A 51 10.21 32.28 -28.35
C ARG A 51 9.64 33.39 -27.46
N LEU A 52 8.49 33.16 -26.83
CA LEU A 52 7.98 34.00 -25.73
C LEU A 52 8.72 33.74 -24.41
N ARG A 53 9.33 32.56 -24.26
CA ARG A 53 10.30 32.22 -23.20
C ARG A 53 11.75 32.52 -23.58
N ALA A 54 12.00 33.11 -24.76
CA ALA A 54 13.33 33.60 -25.08
C ALA A 54 13.59 34.81 -24.19
N PRO A 55 14.60 34.77 -23.32
CA PRO A 55 14.90 35.91 -22.46
C PRO A 55 15.24 37.09 -23.36
N ALA A 56 14.56 38.21 -23.13
CA ALA A 56 15.05 39.49 -23.62
C ALA A 56 16.50 39.61 -23.12
N THR A 57 17.45 39.71 -24.05
CA THR A 57 18.85 39.99 -23.75
C THR A 57 18.93 41.42 -23.24
N VAL A 58 18.61 41.57 -21.95
CA VAL A 58 18.96 42.72 -21.14
C VAL A 58 20.45 42.57 -20.81
N PRO A 59 21.26 43.64 -20.86
CA PRO A 59 22.67 43.56 -20.49
C PRO A 59 22.78 42.97 -19.08
N ALA A 60 23.65 41.97 -18.95
CA ALA A 60 23.84 41.18 -17.74
C ALA A 60 24.00 42.06 -16.50
N ALA A 61 22.97 42.06 -15.65
CA ALA A 61 23.14 42.13 -14.22
C ALA A 61 23.00 40.71 -13.70
N SER A 62 24.07 40.18 -13.12
CA SER A 62 24.19 38.81 -12.61
C SER A 62 23.05 38.48 -11.64
N SER A 63 22.08 37.69 -12.09
CA SER A 63 21.04 37.10 -11.24
C SER A 63 21.26 35.60 -11.09
N SER A 64 22.40 35.22 -10.51
CA SER A 64 22.69 33.84 -10.07
C SER A 64 21.73 33.37 -8.96
N VAL A 65 21.12 34.31 -8.23
CA VAL A 65 20.23 34.03 -7.09
C VAL A 65 18.95 33.27 -7.48
N GLY A 66 18.46 33.40 -8.72
CA GLY A 66 17.22 32.75 -9.15
C GLY A 66 17.38 31.31 -9.66
N GLU A 67 18.51 31.01 -10.32
CA GLU A 67 18.84 29.66 -10.80
C GLU A 67 19.28 28.77 -9.62
N ASP A 68 20.13 29.30 -8.72
CA ASP A 68 20.57 28.57 -7.51
C ASP A 68 19.37 28.22 -6.59
N ALA A 69 18.37 29.10 -6.49
CA ALA A 69 17.18 28.85 -5.68
C ALA A 69 16.25 27.78 -6.28
N LEU A 70 16.16 27.69 -7.61
CA LEU A 70 15.38 26.66 -8.30
C LEU A 70 16.06 25.29 -8.18
N ASP A 71 17.37 25.23 -8.38
CA ASP A 71 18.14 23.98 -8.25
C ASP A 71 18.16 23.47 -6.79
N ALA A 72 18.22 24.38 -5.81
CA ALA A 72 18.08 24.05 -4.41
C ALA A 72 16.68 23.52 -4.07
N ALA A 73 15.62 24.13 -4.62
CA ALA A 73 14.25 23.67 -4.43
C ALA A 73 14.01 22.28 -5.06
N LEU A 74 14.50 22.05 -6.28
CA LEU A 74 14.42 20.74 -6.95
C LEU A 74 15.21 19.67 -6.19
N SER A 75 16.39 20.02 -5.66
CA SER A 75 17.20 19.11 -4.84
C SER A 75 16.53 18.79 -3.50
N ALA A 76 15.92 19.78 -2.85
CA ALA A 76 15.16 19.60 -1.61
C ALA A 76 13.91 18.75 -1.84
N GLU A 77 13.18 18.94 -2.94
CA GLU A 77 12.04 18.10 -3.30
C GLU A 77 12.49 16.66 -3.60
N ALA A 78 13.58 16.48 -4.36
CA ALA A 78 14.14 15.16 -4.62
C ALA A 78 14.58 14.45 -3.33
N GLN A 79 15.15 15.19 -2.38
CA GLN A 79 15.52 14.66 -1.07
C GLN A 79 14.28 14.29 -0.24
N ALA A 80 13.26 15.16 -0.18
CA ALA A 80 12.00 14.87 0.51
C ALA A 80 11.29 13.64 -0.08
N GLN A 81 11.35 13.44 -1.40
CA GLN A 81 10.82 12.26 -2.06
C GLN A 81 11.64 10.98 -1.76
N ARG A 82 12.95 11.10 -1.52
CA ARG A 82 13.80 9.99 -1.07
C ARG A 82 13.51 9.60 0.37
N ASP A 83 13.30 10.59 1.24
CA ASP A 83 13.11 10.41 2.68
C ASP A 83 11.65 10.09 3.06
N ALA A 84 10.73 10.21 2.11
CA ALA A 84 9.33 9.88 2.28
C ALA A 84 9.17 8.44 2.83
N SER A 85 8.39 8.34 3.89
CA SER A 85 8.11 7.10 4.61
C SER A 85 6.76 7.18 5.31
N ALA A 86 6.29 6.05 5.84
CA ALA A 86 5.18 5.97 6.77
C ALA A 86 5.61 5.39 8.11
N TRP A 87 4.76 5.54 9.12
CA TRP A 87 4.82 4.75 10.34
C TRP A 87 3.77 3.64 10.31
N VAL A 88 4.20 2.40 10.48
CA VAL A 88 3.32 1.26 10.76
C VAL A 88 2.98 1.32 12.24
N LEU A 89 1.73 1.65 12.54
CA LEU A 89 1.19 1.74 13.89
C LEU A 89 0.71 0.40 14.40
N ALA A 90 0.12 -0.38 13.50
CA ALA A 90 -0.28 -1.75 13.73
C ALA A 90 -0.14 -2.56 12.46
N GLU A 91 0.12 -3.84 12.66
CA GLU A 91 -0.05 -4.87 11.66
C GLU A 91 -0.81 -6.03 12.28
N ALA A 92 -1.48 -6.79 11.43
CA ALA A 92 -2.16 -8.00 11.84
C ALA A 92 -2.16 -8.98 10.68
N VAL A 93 -2.17 -10.26 11.00
CA VAL A 93 -2.32 -11.35 10.02
C VAL A 93 -3.20 -12.43 10.61
N HIS A 94 -3.93 -13.14 9.76
CA HIS A 94 -4.61 -14.38 10.10
C HIS A 94 -4.19 -15.40 9.05
N LEU A 95 -3.35 -16.35 9.45
CA LEU A 95 -2.65 -17.30 8.59
C LEU A 95 -2.77 -18.73 9.15
N PRO A 96 -2.50 -19.77 8.34
CA PRO A 96 -2.43 -21.15 8.82
C PRO A 96 -1.39 -21.39 9.93
N VAL A 97 -0.42 -20.48 10.04
CA VAL A 97 0.68 -20.52 11.04
C VAL A 97 0.39 -19.67 12.30
N GLY A 98 -0.73 -18.96 12.36
CA GLY A 98 -1.11 -18.13 13.51
C GLY A 98 -2.16 -17.07 13.18
N THR A 99 -2.92 -16.68 14.21
CA THR A 99 -4.00 -15.67 14.15
C THR A 99 -3.54 -14.23 14.43
N ASP A 100 -2.24 -14.05 14.70
CA ASP A 100 -1.58 -12.75 14.84
C ASP A 100 -0.14 -12.82 14.30
N ALA A 101 0.50 -11.65 14.11
CA ALA A 101 1.81 -11.56 13.47
C ALA A 101 2.95 -12.14 14.32
N ASP A 102 2.89 -12.04 15.64
CA ASP A 102 3.94 -12.54 16.54
C ASP A 102 3.88 -14.06 16.65
N THR A 103 2.66 -14.62 16.80
CA THR A 103 2.42 -16.07 16.78
C THR A 103 2.83 -16.64 15.43
N ALA A 104 2.36 -16.06 14.31
CA ALA A 104 2.73 -16.50 12.97
C ALA A 104 4.26 -16.47 12.73
N TRP A 105 4.94 -15.40 13.16
CA TRP A 105 6.39 -15.30 13.09
C TRP A 105 7.08 -16.41 13.88
N SER A 106 6.70 -16.61 15.14
CA SER A 106 7.31 -17.63 16.00
C SER A 106 7.15 -19.05 15.44
N THR A 107 5.97 -19.37 14.89
CA THR A 107 5.65 -20.65 14.24
C THR A 107 6.49 -20.88 12.99
N LEU A 108 6.66 -19.84 12.15
CA LEU A 108 7.52 -19.92 10.96
C LEU A 108 8.99 -20.15 11.34
N GLN A 109 9.49 -19.48 12.39
CA GLN A 109 10.86 -19.65 12.87
C GLN A 109 11.13 -21.00 13.53
N ALA A 110 10.13 -21.61 14.18
CA ALA A 110 10.25 -22.95 14.74
C ALA A 110 10.49 -24.01 13.66
N GLY A 111 10.01 -23.75 12.44
CA GLY A 111 10.07 -24.68 11.32
C GLY A 111 9.13 -25.88 11.50
N GLY A 112 8.60 -26.40 10.40
CA GLY A 112 7.79 -27.63 10.41
C GLY A 112 6.33 -27.47 10.04
N VAL A 113 5.84 -26.23 9.85
CA VAL A 113 4.54 -26.02 9.20
C VAL A 113 4.70 -26.03 7.69
N ARG A 114 3.91 -26.86 7.02
CA ARG A 114 3.84 -26.98 5.57
C ARG A 114 2.38 -27.20 5.17
N PRO A 115 2.01 -26.85 3.94
CA PRO A 115 0.75 -27.29 3.36
C PRO A 115 0.63 -28.80 3.43
N ASP A 116 -0.58 -29.30 3.69
CA ASP A 116 -0.89 -30.73 3.81
C ASP A 116 -2.09 -31.10 2.94
N LEU A 117 -2.35 -32.39 2.79
CA LEU A 117 -3.50 -32.90 2.05
C LEU A 117 -4.82 -32.45 2.71
N ASP A 118 -5.66 -31.79 1.93
CA ASP A 118 -6.97 -31.32 2.37
C ASP A 118 -7.96 -32.48 2.49
N ALA A 119 -8.69 -32.53 3.59
CA ALA A 119 -9.67 -33.59 3.84
C ALA A 119 -10.96 -33.41 3.02
N GLN A 120 -11.25 -32.19 2.55
CA GLN A 120 -12.49 -31.82 1.88
C GLN A 120 -12.30 -31.53 0.39
N LEU A 121 -11.12 -31.05 0.00
CA LEU A 121 -10.84 -30.64 -1.37
C LEU A 121 -10.08 -31.74 -2.13
N GLN A 122 -10.55 -32.01 -3.34
CA GLN A 122 -10.01 -33.02 -4.25
C GLN A 122 -9.75 -32.40 -5.62
N ASP A 123 -8.83 -33.00 -6.36
CA ASP A 123 -8.59 -32.69 -7.77
C ASP A 123 -9.60 -33.43 -8.67
N LEU A 124 -9.60 -33.13 -9.97
CA LEU A 124 -10.45 -33.77 -10.97
C LEU A 124 -10.23 -35.28 -11.12
N ASP A 125 -9.12 -35.81 -10.59
CA ASP A 125 -8.83 -37.26 -10.55
C ASP A 125 -9.37 -37.91 -9.25
N GLY A 126 -9.98 -37.12 -8.35
CA GLY A 126 -10.53 -37.54 -7.06
C GLY A 126 -9.47 -37.72 -5.97
N LEU A 127 -8.26 -37.18 -6.17
CA LEU A 127 -7.17 -37.24 -5.19
C LEU A 127 -7.18 -35.98 -4.31
N PRO A 128 -6.86 -36.08 -3.02
CA PRO A 128 -6.77 -34.90 -2.15
C PRO A 128 -5.67 -33.95 -2.63
N VAL A 129 -5.92 -32.65 -2.54
CA VAL A 129 -4.97 -31.60 -2.94
C VAL A 129 -4.23 -31.05 -1.74
N PHE A 130 -2.98 -30.61 -1.93
CA PHE A 130 -2.27 -29.88 -0.89
C PHE A 130 -2.88 -28.50 -0.72
N THR A 131 -3.20 -28.11 0.51
CA THR A 131 -3.67 -26.77 0.85
C THR A 131 -2.97 -26.23 2.10
N ALA A 132 -2.94 -24.91 2.21
CA ALA A 132 -2.59 -24.19 3.42
C ALA A 132 -3.86 -23.58 4.01
N ARG A 133 -4.74 -24.44 4.53
CA ARG A 133 -6.00 -24.07 5.17
C ARG A 133 -5.76 -23.55 6.59
N VAL A 134 -6.49 -22.52 6.99
CA VAL A 134 -6.61 -22.08 8.39
C VAL A 134 -7.54 -23.05 9.12
N PRO A 135 -7.04 -23.88 10.05
CA PRO A 135 -7.83 -24.94 10.65
C PRO A 135 -8.84 -24.44 11.69
N GLU A 136 -8.69 -23.21 12.18
CA GLU A 136 -9.52 -22.66 13.26
C GLU A 136 -10.86 -22.09 12.76
N ILE A 137 -11.02 -21.91 11.44
CA ILE A 137 -12.24 -21.34 10.86
C ILE A 137 -13.20 -22.45 10.47
N GLU A 138 -14.17 -22.68 11.36
CA GLU A 138 -15.40 -23.43 11.10
C GLU A 138 -16.51 -22.46 10.69
N LEU A 139 -16.94 -22.57 9.43
CA LEU A 139 -17.82 -21.56 8.83
C LEU A 139 -19.21 -21.52 9.45
N ASP A 140 -19.75 -22.68 9.82
CA ASP A 140 -21.09 -22.79 10.43
C ASP A 140 -21.13 -22.10 11.80
N ASP A 141 -20.10 -22.33 12.64
CA ASP A 141 -19.97 -21.68 13.94
C ASP A 141 -19.79 -20.16 13.80
N TRP A 142 -19.02 -19.73 12.81
CA TRP A 142 -18.82 -18.31 12.51
C TRP A 142 -20.11 -17.62 12.03
N LEU A 143 -20.90 -18.28 11.18
CA LEU A 143 -22.20 -17.79 10.70
C LEU A 143 -23.23 -17.71 11.84
N LEU A 144 -23.21 -18.63 12.79
CA LEU A 144 -24.06 -18.56 13.98
C LEU A 144 -23.77 -17.31 14.82
N ALA A 145 -22.52 -16.86 14.87
CA ALA A 145 -22.14 -15.60 15.53
C ALA A 145 -22.54 -14.35 14.72
N HIS A 146 -22.64 -14.48 13.39
CA HIS A 146 -22.96 -13.40 12.45
C HIS A 146 -24.35 -13.57 11.84
N GLY A 147 -25.39 -13.53 12.69
CA GLY A 147 -26.78 -13.79 12.29
C GLY A 147 -27.39 -12.79 11.29
N GLU A 148 -26.70 -11.71 10.95
CA GLU A 148 -27.01 -10.82 9.83
C GLU A 148 -26.66 -11.40 8.45
N LEU A 149 -25.77 -12.39 8.41
CA LEU A 149 -25.38 -13.11 7.21
C LEU A 149 -26.24 -14.37 7.03
N THR A 150 -26.61 -14.63 5.78
CA THR A 150 -27.42 -15.80 5.41
C THR A 150 -26.52 -16.98 5.02
N HIS A 151 -26.94 -18.20 5.35
CA HIS A 151 -26.22 -19.42 4.96
C HIS A 151 -26.18 -19.55 3.42
N PRO A 152 -25.10 -20.08 2.81
CA PRO A 152 -25.02 -20.28 1.36
C PRO A 152 -26.22 -21.05 0.78
N ASP A 153 -26.69 -22.09 1.48
CA ASP A 153 -27.83 -22.92 1.04
C ASP A 153 -29.17 -22.17 1.01
N GLU A 154 -29.26 -21.02 1.68
CA GLU A 154 -30.44 -20.17 1.73
C GLU A 154 -30.34 -18.97 0.77
N GLY A 155 -29.36 -18.98 -0.14
CA GLY A 155 -29.10 -17.89 -1.09
C GLY A 155 -28.20 -16.79 -0.52
N GLY A 156 -27.41 -17.10 0.51
CA GLY A 156 -26.37 -16.23 1.05
C GLY A 156 -25.17 -16.07 0.13
N LEU A 157 -24.12 -15.41 0.63
CA LEU A 157 -22.86 -15.24 -0.09
C LEU A 157 -22.19 -16.61 -0.35
N PRO A 158 -21.38 -16.74 -1.41
CA PRO A 158 -20.63 -17.96 -1.67
C PRO A 158 -19.73 -18.35 -0.48
N PRO A 159 -19.49 -19.66 -0.22
CA PRO A 159 -18.64 -20.11 0.88
C PRO A 159 -17.25 -19.47 0.90
N ALA A 160 -16.60 -19.31 -0.27
CA ALA A 160 -15.31 -18.64 -0.40
C ALA A 160 -15.32 -17.18 0.09
N VAL A 161 -16.42 -16.46 -0.15
CA VAL A 161 -16.60 -15.07 0.28
C VAL A 161 -16.77 -15.02 1.80
N LEU A 162 -17.65 -15.85 2.36
CA LEU A 162 -17.87 -15.91 3.81
C LEU A 162 -16.60 -16.34 4.56
N ARG A 163 -15.85 -17.30 4.02
CA ARG A 163 -14.57 -17.73 4.60
C ARG A 163 -13.54 -16.60 4.61
N ALA A 164 -13.50 -15.77 3.57
CA ALA A 164 -12.67 -14.57 3.56
C ALA A 164 -13.16 -13.49 4.56
N LEU A 165 -14.48 -13.34 4.78
CA LEU A 165 -15.00 -12.46 5.83
C LEU A 165 -14.59 -12.95 7.23
N ALA A 166 -14.63 -14.25 7.48
CA ALA A 166 -14.13 -14.83 8.73
C ALA A 166 -12.62 -14.59 8.93
N LEU A 167 -11.82 -14.71 7.86
CA LEU A 167 -10.39 -14.45 7.91
C LEU A 167 -10.06 -12.98 8.24
N ILE A 168 -10.79 -12.02 7.68
CA ILE A 168 -10.48 -10.59 7.80
C ILE A 168 -10.85 -9.99 9.17
N GLU A 169 -11.72 -10.66 9.93
CA GLU A 169 -12.26 -10.16 11.19
C GLU A 169 -11.17 -9.88 12.24
N ALA A 170 -10.31 -10.85 12.54
CA ALA A 170 -9.25 -10.67 13.52
C ALA A 170 -8.25 -9.55 13.13
N PRO A 171 -7.76 -9.49 11.87
CA PRO A 171 -6.93 -8.36 11.43
C PRO A 171 -7.64 -7.00 11.51
N LEU A 172 -8.93 -6.93 11.18
CA LEU A 172 -9.72 -5.71 11.30
C LEU A 172 -9.79 -5.22 12.75
N HIS A 173 -10.21 -6.09 13.67
CA HIS A 173 -10.33 -5.72 15.08
C HIS A 173 -9.00 -5.22 15.65
N ARG A 174 -7.89 -5.90 15.32
CA ARG A 174 -6.56 -5.48 15.78
C ARG A 174 -6.18 -4.07 15.34
N VAL A 175 -6.44 -3.70 14.08
CA VAL A 175 -6.11 -2.34 13.61
C VAL A 175 -7.08 -1.28 14.14
N LEU A 176 -8.35 -1.64 14.37
CA LEU A 176 -9.33 -0.73 14.98
C LEU A 176 -9.01 -0.46 16.46
N ASP A 177 -8.57 -1.46 17.22
CA ASP A 177 -8.14 -1.30 18.60
C ASP A 177 -6.95 -0.34 18.72
N THR A 178 -5.95 -0.49 17.84
CA THR A 178 -4.81 0.45 17.80
C THR A 178 -5.26 1.84 17.37
N LEU A 179 -6.18 1.95 16.41
CA LEU A 179 -6.69 3.25 15.99
C LEU A 179 -7.41 3.97 17.12
N ASP A 180 -8.25 3.28 17.90
CA ASP A 180 -8.96 3.87 19.04
C ASP A 180 -8.01 4.47 20.09
N SER A 181 -6.83 3.83 20.27
CA SER A 181 -5.80 4.35 21.16
C SER A 181 -5.05 5.59 20.63
N LEU A 182 -5.17 5.88 19.33
CA LEU A 182 -4.50 7.01 18.68
C LEU A 182 -5.28 8.30 18.94
N ARG A 183 -4.67 9.25 19.66
CA ARG A 183 -5.24 10.56 19.93
C ARG A 183 -4.76 11.59 18.93
N ALA A 184 -5.68 12.44 18.48
CA ALA A 184 -5.37 13.61 17.68
C ALA A 184 -5.19 14.88 18.54
N ASP A 185 -5.17 14.77 19.88
CA ASP A 185 -5.04 15.92 20.78
C ASP A 185 -3.79 16.72 20.42
N MET A 186 -4.03 17.81 19.70
CA MET A 186 -3.08 18.89 19.48
C MET A 186 -2.98 19.64 20.79
N PRO A 187 -1.78 20.03 21.26
CA PRO A 187 -1.68 20.84 22.46
C PRO A 187 -2.59 22.07 22.30
N GLU A 188 -3.61 22.17 23.16
CA GLU A 188 -4.27 23.44 23.42
C GLU A 188 -3.14 24.40 23.78
N GLY A 189 -2.92 25.39 22.91
CA GLY A 189 -1.68 26.15 22.81
C GLY A 189 -0.90 26.24 24.13
N GLU A 190 0.36 25.80 24.10
CA GLU A 190 1.37 26.51 24.86
C GLU A 190 1.26 27.98 24.43
N ALA A 191 0.48 28.73 25.20
CA ALA A 191 0.57 30.16 25.23
C ALA A 191 2.01 30.45 25.59
N SER A 192 2.86 30.67 24.58
CA SER A 192 4.19 31.20 24.81
C SER A 192 4.03 32.46 25.67
N PRO A 193 4.56 32.52 26.90
CA PRO A 193 4.51 33.72 27.71
C PRO A 193 5.65 34.64 27.24
N THR A 194 5.62 35.07 25.98
CA THR A 194 6.63 35.98 25.42
C THR A 194 5.98 36.98 24.47
N SER A 195 5.09 37.79 25.03
CA SER A 195 4.77 39.11 24.51
C SER A 195 4.32 40.02 25.66
N SER A 196 5.19 40.17 26.66
CA SER A 196 5.16 41.32 27.56
C SER A 196 5.85 42.49 26.86
N ALA A 197 5.12 43.22 26.02
CA ALA A 197 5.43 44.62 25.73
C ALA A 197 4.22 45.33 25.09
N ALA A 198 3.75 46.36 25.80
CA ALA A 198 2.94 47.48 25.33
C ALA A 198 1.47 47.20 24.98
N GLN A 199 0.58 47.48 25.93
CA GLN A 199 -0.24 48.70 25.85
C GLN A 199 -0.93 48.94 27.20
N ALA A 200 -0.49 50.01 27.88
CA ALA A 200 -1.17 50.58 29.03
C ALA A 200 -2.54 51.10 28.58
N PHE A 201 -3.61 50.50 29.11
CA PHE A 201 -4.95 51.08 29.04
C PHE A 201 -5.27 51.75 30.38
N THR A 202 -5.46 53.06 30.26
CA THR A 202 -5.99 53.98 31.26
C THR A 202 -7.41 53.60 31.66
N GLU A 203 -7.65 53.57 32.96
CA GLU A 203 -8.99 53.53 33.55
C GLU A 203 -9.77 54.80 33.20
N GLY A 204 -11.01 54.62 32.74
CA GLY A 204 -11.96 55.69 32.47
C GLY A 204 -13.34 55.10 32.19
N GLU A 205 -14.21 55.20 33.18
CA GLU A 205 -15.63 54.82 33.15
C GLU A 205 -16.41 55.39 31.95
N ALA A 206 -17.33 54.61 31.38
CA ALA A 206 -18.71 55.04 31.12
C ALA A 206 -19.59 53.93 30.51
N PHE A 207 -20.68 53.63 31.24
CA PHE A 207 -22.03 53.33 30.77
C PHE A 207 -22.26 52.41 29.54
N GLY A 208 -22.80 51.22 29.85
CA GLY A 208 -24.10 50.81 29.32
C GLY A 208 -24.16 50.26 27.89
N LYS A 209 -24.19 48.93 27.79
CA LYS A 209 -25.17 48.18 26.97
C LYS A 209 -25.11 46.70 27.35
N ALA A 210 -26.25 46.18 27.78
CA ALA A 210 -26.47 44.76 27.98
C ALA A 210 -26.24 44.03 26.64
N HIS A 211 -25.20 43.22 26.56
CA HIS A 211 -25.01 42.30 25.45
C HIS A 211 -25.61 40.95 25.86
N LEU A 212 -26.64 40.56 25.10
CA LEU A 212 -27.17 39.19 25.05
C LEU A 212 -26.00 38.21 24.90
N SER A 213 -25.77 37.42 25.95
CA SER A 213 -24.92 36.24 25.93
C SER A 213 -25.51 35.24 24.92
N GLY A 214 -24.79 34.95 23.83
CA GLY A 214 -25.25 33.95 22.86
C GLY A 214 -24.62 33.99 21.47
N VAL A 215 -23.80 34.98 21.13
CA VAL A 215 -23.09 34.98 19.83
C VAL A 215 -21.62 34.67 20.08
N ALA A 216 -21.19 33.47 19.68
CA ALA A 216 -19.79 33.08 19.67
C ALA A 216 -18.96 34.17 19.01
N ARG A 217 -17.86 34.58 19.67
CA ARG A 217 -16.88 35.48 19.05
C ARG A 217 -16.50 34.90 17.68
N PRO A 218 -16.49 35.68 16.59
CA PRO A 218 -16.04 35.16 15.31
C PRO A 218 -14.60 34.67 15.50
N MET A 219 -14.39 33.36 15.40
CA MET A 219 -13.05 32.80 15.25
C MET A 219 -12.42 33.50 14.05
N ALA A 220 -11.20 34.00 14.21
CA ALA A 220 -10.49 34.60 13.09
C ALA A 220 -10.38 33.56 11.98
N LEU A 221 -10.69 33.93 10.73
CA LEU A 221 -10.62 33.06 9.55
C LEU A 221 -9.33 32.21 9.50
N ALA A 222 -8.21 32.77 9.96
CA ALA A 222 -6.92 32.08 10.08
C ALA A 222 -6.94 30.87 11.04
N GLN A 223 -7.66 30.94 12.15
CA GLN A 223 -7.83 29.81 13.08
C GLN A 223 -8.70 28.72 12.47
N GLN A 224 -9.73 29.08 11.70
CA GLN A 224 -10.56 28.11 10.98
C GLN A 224 -9.77 27.39 9.89
N VAL A 225 -8.99 28.13 9.10
CA VAL A 225 -8.10 27.56 8.07
C VAL A 225 -7.04 26.66 8.69
N SER A 226 -6.44 27.07 9.82
CA SER A 226 -5.44 26.26 10.54
C SER A 226 -6.05 24.96 11.07
N ARG A 227 -7.24 25.02 11.69
CA ARG A 227 -7.94 23.82 12.16
C ARG A 227 -8.28 22.88 11.01
N GLU A 228 -8.83 23.41 9.92
CA GLU A 228 -9.17 22.60 8.75
C GLU A 228 -7.94 21.92 8.13
N ALA A 229 -6.78 22.59 8.12
CA ALA A 229 -5.53 22.02 7.65
C ALA A 229 -5.00 20.89 8.57
N GLN A 230 -5.36 20.91 9.85
CA GLN A 230 -4.93 19.93 10.86
C GLN A 230 -5.90 18.75 11.01
N ARG A 231 -7.12 18.84 10.46
CA ARG A 231 -8.11 17.77 10.57
C ARG A 231 -7.58 16.49 9.90
N PRO A 232 -7.51 15.36 10.63
CA PRO A 232 -7.01 14.13 10.05
C PRO A 232 -7.79 13.69 8.82
N LYS A 233 -7.08 13.09 7.87
CA LYS A 233 -7.70 12.29 6.81
C LYS A 233 -7.61 10.82 7.15
N VAL A 234 -8.59 10.08 6.66
CA VAL A 234 -8.70 8.64 6.87
C VAL A 234 -9.01 7.99 5.54
N THR A 235 -8.15 7.08 5.12
CA THR A 235 -8.36 6.25 3.94
C THR A 235 -8.44 4.79 4.38
N VAL A 236 -9.45 4.07 3.90
CA VAL A 236 -9.59 2.63 4.09
C VAL A 236 -9.44 1.95 2.74
N ARG A 237 -8.35 1.21 2.55
CA ARG A 237 -8.07 0.44 1.34
C ARG A 237 -8.34 -1.03 1.60
N VAL A 238 -9.32 -1.61 0.92
CA VAL A 238 -9.69 -3.02 1.05
C VAL A 238 -9.38 -3.76 -0.24
N LEU A 239 -8.63 -4.85 -0.14
CA LEU A 239 -8.26 -5.69 -1.27
C LEU A 239 -9.08 -6.97 -1.22
N TRP A 240 -10.17 -6.97 -1.99
CA TRP A 240 -10.94 -8.18 -2.28
C TRP A 240 -10.35 -8.94 -3.47
N PRO A 241 -10.52 -10.27 -3.53
CA PRO A 241 -10.06 -11.04 -4.67
C PRO A 241 -10.71 -10.59 -5.98
N SER A 242 -9.88 -10.39 -7.01
CA SER A 242 -10.33 -9.87 -8.31
C SER A 242 -11.21 -10.85 -9.09
N HIS A 243 -11.14 -12.14 -8.75
CA HIS A 243 -11.91 -13.20 -9.39
C HIS A 243 -13.36 -13.32 -8.86
N TRP A 244 -13.70 -12.64 -7.75
CA TRP A 244 -15.08 -12.61 -7.24
C TRP A 244 -16.02 -11.89 -8.20
N GLN A 245 -17.33 -12.12 -8.06
CA GLN A 245 -18.31 -11.30 -8.76
C GLN A 245 -18.35 -9.88 -8.17
N GLU A 246 -18.84 -8.93 -8.95
CA GLU A 246 -18.99 -7.54 -8.48
C GLU A 246 -19.95 -7.45 -7.29
N GLY A 247 -21.11 -8.13 -7.36
CA GLY A 247 -22.09 -8.17 -6.27
C GLY A 247 -21.52 -8.76 -4.97
N ASP A 248 -20.67 -9.79 -5.06
CA ASP A 248 -20.03 -10.39 -3.89
C ASP A 248 -19.08 -9.41 -3.20
N ARG A 249 -18.27 -8.66 -3.98
CA ARG A 249 -17.38 -7.61 -3.45
C ARG A 249 -18.16 -6.46 -2.84
N GLU A 250 -19.28 -6.06 -3.44
CA GLU A 250 -20.16 -5.02 -2.89
C GLU A 250 -20.76 -5.45 -1.55
N ALA A 251 -21.28 -6.68 -1.47
CA ALA A 251 -21.84 -7.23 -0.24
C ALA A 251 -20.77 -7.40 0.85
N ALA A 252 -19.60 -7.94 0.52
CA ALA A 252 -18.47 -8.05 1.44
C ALA A 252 -18.01 -6.69 1.96
N THR A 253 -17.98 -5.67 1.08
CA THR A 253 -17.67 -4.28 1.47
C THR A 253 -18.72 -3.72 2.42
N ALA A 254 -20.01 -3.93 2.13
CA ALA A 254 -21.10 -3.44 2.98
C ALA A 254 -21.05 -4.08 4.38
N TRP A 255 -20.79 -5.38 4.47
CA TRP A 255 -20.58 -6.06 5.74
C TRP A 255 -19.35 -5.53 6.47
N LEU A 256 -18.21 -5.37 5.80
CA LEU A 256 -17.00 -4.83 6.43
C LEU A 256 -17.23 -3.41 6.97
N GLN A 257 -17.98 -2.58 6.24
CA GLN A 257 -18.36 -1.24 6.69
C GLN A 257 -19.23 -1.28 7.95
N SER A 258 -20.14 -2.26 8.08
CA SER A 258 -20.94 -2.41 9.31
C SER A 258 -20.12 -2.85 10.52
N GLN A 259 -19.01 -3.56 10.29
CA GLN A 259 -18.08 -3.92 11.37
C GLN A 259 -17.17 -2.76 11.82
N CYS A 260 -17.12 -1.65 11.09
CA CYS A 260 -16.25 -0.51 11.38
C CYS A 260 -16.86 0.54 12.33
N GLY A 261 -17.70 0.14 13.29
CA GLY A 261 -18.30 1.07 14.27
C GLY A 261 -17.24 1.90 15.03
N ALA A 262 -16.21 1.23 15.55
CA ALA A 262 -15.11 1.89 16.27
C ALA A 262 -14.36 2.94 15.43
N LEU A 263 -14.19 2.70 14.12
CA LEU A 263 -13.61 3.68 13.21
C LEU A 263 -14.45 4.96 13.13
N LEU A 264 -15.78 4.82 13.05
CA LEU A 264 -16.68 5.96 12.95
C LEU A 264 -16.72 6.77 14.25
N ASP A 265 -16.72 6.08 15.39
CA ASP A 265 -16.65 6.70 16.72
C ASP A 265 -15.32 7.45 16.91
N TRP A 266 -14.21 6.85 16.49
CA TRP A 266 -12.91 7.49 16.49
C TRP A 266 -12.88 8.73 15.61
N VAL A 267 -13.34 8.65 14.35
CA VAL A 267 -13.42 9.78 13.41
C VAL A 267 -14.20 10.94 14.00
N ALA A 268 -15.32 10.67 14.66
CA ALA A 268 -16.13 11.69 15.32
C ALA A 268 -15.37 12.32 16.51
N THR A 269 -14.70 11.51 17.31
CA THR A 269 -13.93 11.94 18.48
C THR A 269 -12.77 12.86 18.09
N VAL A 270 -12.00 12.51 17.05
CA VAL A 270 -10.86 13.31 16.57
C VAL A 270 -11.23 14.38 15.54
N GLN A 271 -12.53 14.54 15.24
CA GLN A 271 -13.06 15.47 14.23
C GLN A 271 -12.40 15.31 12.85
N ALA A 272 -12.04 14.09 12.48
CA ALA A 272 -11.44 13.77 11.20
C ALA A 272 -12.42 14.00 10.04
N HIS A 273 -11.90 13.92 8.82
CA HIS A 273 -12.75 13.80 7.64
C HIS A 273 -13.43 12.43 7.62
N ALA A 274 -14.58 12.35 6.95
CA ALA A 274 -15.24 11.06 6.72
C ALA A 274 -14.27 10.08 6.02
N PRO A 275 -14.23 8.80 6.42
CA PRO A 275 -13.36 7.82 5.81
C PRO A 275 -13.60 7.68 4.31
N VAL A 276 -12.53 7.70 3.54
CA VAL A 276 -12.56 7.43 2.10
C VAL A 276 -12.28 5.95 1.87
N TRP A 277 -13.29 5.23 1.38
CA TRP A 277 -13.19 3.80 1.09
C TRP A 277 -12.70 3.56 -0.34
N GLN A 278 -11.70 2.69 -0.48
CA GLN A 278 -11.09 2.29 -1.74
C GLN A 278 -11.14 0.77 -1.86
N VAL A 279 -12.05 0.27 -2.71
CA VAL A 279 -12.35 -1.16 -2.83
C VAL A 279 -12.15 -1.70 -4.24
N ALA A 280 -11.59 -0.88 -5.14
CA ALA A 280 -11.32 -1.30 -6.51
C ALA A 280 -10.38 -2.52 -6.53
N PRO A 281 -10.68 -3.57 -7.32
CA PRO A 281 -9.85 -4.76 -7.38
C PRO A 281 -8.50 -4.44 -8.03
N LEU A 282 -7.46 -5.14 -7.59
CA LEU A 282 -6.14 -5.07 -8.20
C LEU A 282 -6.03 -6.11 -9.33
N ALA A 283 -5.30 -5.77 -10.40
CA ALA A 283 -4.96 -6.72 -11.45
C ALA A 283 -4.01 -7.82 -10.93
N HIS A 284 -3.12 -7.46 -10.01
CA HIS A 284 -2.21 -8.35 -9.30
C HIS A 284 -1.92 -7.75 -7.92
N ALA A 285 -1.66 -8.62 -6.93
CA ALA A 285 -1.49 -8.23 -5.52
C ALA A 285 -0.43 -7.14 -5.33
N GLU A 286 0.67 -7.20 -6.08
CA GLU A 286 1.81 -6.29 -5.97
C GLU A 286 1.47 -4.86 -6.42
N GLY A 287 0.36 -4.65 -7.15
CA GLY A 287 -0.10 -3.33 -7.58
C GLY A 287 -0.37 -2.39 -6.40
N LEU A 288 -0.71 -2.94 -5.23
CA LEU A 288 -0.86 -2.19 -3.98
C LEU A 288 0.35 -1.30 -3.69
N TRP A 289 1.56 -1.79 -3.91
CA TRP A 289 2.77 -1.07 -3.53
C TRP A 289 3.05 0.15 -4.42
N SER A 290 2.54 0.14 -5.65
CA SER A 290 2.53 1.34 -6.49
C SER A 290 1.51 2.37 -5.99
N GLU A 291 0.35 1.94 -5.49
CA GLU A 291 -0.63 2.82 -4.84
C GLU A 291 -0.06 3.44 -3.55
N ILE A 292 0.59 2.63 -2.71
CA ILE A 292 1.25 3.08 -1.47
C ILE A 292 2.38 4.06 -1.79
N ASP A 293 3.23 3.77 -2.77
CA ASP A 293 4.31 4.68 -3.18
C ASP A 293 3.79 6.08 -3.53
N GLN A 294 2.73 6.13 -4.34
CA GLN A 294 2.06 7.39 -4.69
C GLN A 294 1.40 8.04 -3.47
N HIS A 295 0.88 7.27 -2.53
CA HIS A 295 0.35 7.77 -1.27
C HIS A 295 1.43 8.46 -0.43
N LEU A 296 2.60 7.81 -0.24
CA LEU A 296 3.72 8.37 0.51
C LEU A 296 4.31 9.62 -0.15
N LEU A 297 4.37 9.67 -1.48
CA LEU A 297 4.78 10.87 -2.21
C LEU A 297 3.79 12.03 -2.05
N ARG A 298 2.48 11.76 -1.99
CA ARG A 298 1.47 12.79 -1.71
C ARG A 298 1.59 13.31 -0.29
N TRP A 299 1.79 12.42 0.67
CA TRP A 299 2.09 12.75 2.06
C TRP A 299 3.30 13.68 2.20
N ALA A 300 4.39 13.38 1.50
CA ALA A 300 5.58 14.24 1.51
C ALA A 300 5.34 15.65 0.92
N ARG A 301 4.40 15.81 -0.01
CA ARG A 301 4.05 17.10 -0.64
C ARG A 301 3.02 17.91 0.13
N GLU A 302 2.09 17.23 0.79
CA GLU A 302 1.00 17.84 1.55
C GLU A 302 1.01 17.35 3.01
N PRO A 303 1.99 17.80 3.81
CA PRO A 303 2.13 17.35 5.19
C PRO A 303 0.88 17.71 6.01
N ARG A 304 0.14 16.68 6.41
CA ARG A 304 -1.00 16.77 7.32
C ARG A 304 -1.16 15.46 8.09
N PRO A 305 -1.88 15.45 9.23
CA PRO A 305 -2.27 14.19 9.86
C PRO A 305 -3.13 13.36 8.90
N ASP A 306 -2.67 12.16 8.58
CA ASP A 306 -3.35 11.25 7.67
C ASP A 306 -3.07 9.81 8.08
N VAL A 307 -4.08 8.96 7.98
CA VAL A 307 -4.05 7.54 8.33
C VAL A 307 -4.58 6.74 7.15
N LEU A 308 -3.83 5.69 6.79
CA LEU A 308 -4.20 4.72 5.78
C LEU A 308 -4.32 3.35 6.43
N LEU A 309 -5.55 2.85 6.53
CA LEU A 309 -5.86 1.49 6.95
C LEU A 309 -5.95 0.62 5.69
N ILE A 310 -5.16 -0.45 5.63
CA ILE A 310 -5.13 -1.37 4.50
C ILE A 310 -5.52 -2.76 5.00
N LEU A 311 -6.48 -3.40 4.34
CA LEU A 311 -6.93 -4.76 4.61
C LEU A 311 -6.82 -5.57 3.31
N ALA A 312 -6.30 -6.78 3.40
CA ALA A 312 -6.22 -7.70 2.28
C ALA A 312 -6.58 -9.10 2.73
N VAL A 313 -7.42 -9.79 1.96
CA VAL A 313 -7.83 -11.16 2.26
C VAL A 313 -8.06 -11.94 0.99
N ASP A 314 -7.66 -13.21 1.01
CA ASP A 314 -7.97 -14.16 -0.05
C ASP A 314 -8.14 -15.56 0.56
N SER A 315 -8.97 -16.37 -0.07
CA SER A 315 -9.07 -17.79 0.23
C SER A 315 -9.22 -18.54 -1.08
N ALA A 316 -8.23 -19.39 -1.36
CA ALA A 316 -8.31 -20.36 -2.46
C ALA A 316 -8.90 -21.71 -1.99
N ILE A 317 -9.42 -21.78 -0.76
CA ILE A 317 -9.96 -22.98 -0.13
C ILE A 317 -11.44 -23.12 -0.52
N ASP A 318 -11.64 -23.48 -1.79
CA ASP A 318 -12.95 -23.58 -2.43
C ASP A 318 -12.89 -24.54 -3.62
N ALA A 319 -13.90 -25.40 -3.78
CA ALA A 319 -13.89 -26.46 -4.80
C ALA A 319 -13.85 -25.90 -6.23
N ASP A 320 -14.65 -24.87 -6.54
CA ASP A 320 -14.65 -24.24 -7.87
C ASP A 320 -13.29 -23.61 -8.16
N ARG A 321 -12.63 -23.08 -7.12
CA ARG A 321 -11.28 -22.53 -7.24
C ARG A 321 -10.23 -23.61 -7.54
N ILE A 322 -10.30 -24.76 -6.88
CA ILE A 322 -9.41 -25.91 -7.15
C ILE A 322 -9.59 -26.40 -8.59
N ASP A 323 -10.83 -26.64 -9.01
CA ASP A 323 -11.16 -27.07 -10.37
C ASP A 323 -10.63 -26.09 -11.42
N HIS A 324 -10.82 -24.79 -11.18
CA HIS A 324 -10.30 -23.75 -12.06
C HIS A 324 -8.77 -23.78 -12.15
N LEU A 325 -8.06 -23.85 -11.02
CA LEU A 325 -6.60 -23.91 -10.99
C LEU A 325 -6.07 -25.14 -11.72
N GLN A 326 -6.74 -26.28 -11.58
CA GLN A 326 -6.36 -27.50 -12.30
C GLN A 326 -6.62 -27.38 -13.80
N ALA A 327 -7.78 -26.83 -14.20
CA ALA A 327 -8.15 -26.65 -15.60
C ALA A 327 -7.16 -25.75 -16.37
N ILE A 328 -6.58 -24.74 -15.70
CA ILE A 328 -5.54 -23.88 -16.30
C ILE A 328 -4.12 -24.40 -16.09
N GLY A 329 -3.95 -25.57 -15.46
CA GLY A 329 -2.64 -26.17 -15.20
C GLY A 329 -1.80 -25.37 -14.20
N GLU A 330 -2.43 -24.62 -13.30
CA GLU A 330 -1.74 -23.88 -12.24
C GLU A 330 -1.80 -24.57 -10.88
N LEU A 331 -2.61 -25.61 -10.69
CA LEU A 331 -2.67 -26.34 -9.41
C LEU A 331 -1.41 -27.20 -9.18
N PHE A 332 -0.91 -27.22 -7.95
CA PHE A 332 0.10 -28.17 -7.51
C PHE A 332 -0.52 -29.57 -7.38
N THR A 333 -0.01 -30.52 -8.15
CA THR A 333 -0.44 -31.93 -8.10
C THR A 333 0.78 -32.84 -8.18
N ALA A 334 0.58 -34.15 -7.97
CA ALA A 334 1.65 -35.14 -8.18
C ALA A 334 2.24 -35.09 -9.60
N GLN A 335 1.45 -34.70 -10.60
CA GLN A 335 1.85 -34.59 -12.00
C GLN A 335 2.41 -33.20 -12.34
N HIS A 336 2.15 -32.19 -11.51
CA HIS A 336 2.56 -30.80 -11.72
C HIS A 336 3.12 -30.17 -10.43
N GLN A 337 4.35 -30.54 -10.09
CA GLN A 337 5.03 -30.09 -8.87
C GLN A 337 5.54 -28.64 -8.92
N THR A 338 5.31 -27.95 -10.03
CA THR A 338 5.58 -26.51 -10.21
C THR A 338 4.32 -25.65 -10.11
N GLY A 339 3.17 -26.26 -9.81
CA GLY A 339 1.92 -25.56 -9.60
C GLY A 339 1.91 -24.72 -8.31
N ARG A 340 0.81 -24.02 -8.10
CA ARG A 340 0.50 -23.22 -6.92
C ARG A 340 -0.17 -24.14 -5.91
N VAL A 341 0.25 -24.03 -4.66
CA VAL A 341 -0.44 -24.67 -3.53
C VAL A 341 -1.49 -23.67 -3.03
N PRO A 342 -2.80 -23.96 -3.15
CA PRO A 342 -3.86 -23.10 -2.65
C PRO A 342 -3.67 -22.80 -1.16
N GLY A 343 -3.70 -21.52 -0.81
CA GLY A 343 -3.66 -21.05 0.56
C GLY A 343 -4.79 -20.07 0.83
N GLU A 344 -4.87 -19.65 2.08
CA GLU A 344 -5.75 -18.57 2.50
C GLU A 344 -5.12 -17.76 3.62
N GLY A 345 -5.55 -16.51 3.73
CA GLY A 345 -5.12 -15.66 4.81
C GLY A 345 -5.65 -14.25 4.66
N ALA A 346 -5.53 -13.50 5.75
CA ALA A 346 -5.79 -12.08 5.77
C ALA A 346 -4.62 -11.33 6.40
N ALA A 347 -4.47 -10.07 6.03
CA ALA A 347 -3.51 -9.17 6.64
C ALA A 347 -4.03 -7.73 6.66
N ALA A 348 -3.58 -6.98 7.66
CA ALA A 348 -3.88 -5.57 7.82
C ALA A 348 -2.62 -4.76 8.14
N LEU A 349 -2.57 -3.52 7.66
CA LEU A 349 -1.61 -2.51 8.07
C LEU A 349 -2.34 -1.20 8.41
N LEU A 350 -1.97 -0.59 9.53
CA LEU A 350 -2.36 0.77 9.88
C LEU A 350 -1.16 1.68 9.70
N LEU A 351 -1.17 2.51 8.66
CA LEU A 351 -0.11 3.45 8.34
C LEU A 351 -0.49 4.86 8.77
N ALA A 352 0.45 5.60 9.33
CA ALA A 352 0.29 7.02 9.63
C ALA A 352 1.39 7.88 9.02
N HIS A 353 1.02 9.11 8.71
CA HIS A 353 1.95 10.13 8.25
C HIS A 353 3.06 10.40 9.29
N PRO A 354 4.33 10.63 8.88
CA PRO A 354 5.43 10.91 9.82
C PRO A 354 5.24 12.09 10.77
N GLN A 355 4.39 13.04 10.40
CA GLN A 355 4.09 14.21 11.21
C GLN A 355 2.79 14.06 12.01
N TRP A 356 2.30 12.83 12.21
CA TRP A 356 1.22 12.60 13.16
C TRP A 356 1.63 13.13 14.54
N PRO A 357 0.79 13.96 15.20
CA PRO A 357 1.16 14.62 16.46
C PRO A 357 1.55 13.63 17.56
N HIS A 358 2.68 13.87 18.20
CA HIS A 358 3.17 13.07 19.34
C HIS A 358 3.26 11.56 19.08
N LEU A 359 3.40 11.14 17.83
CA LEU A 359 3.31 9.72 17.48
C LEU A 359 4.30 8.84 18.24
N SER A 360 5.55 9.28 18.41
CA SER A 360 6.56 8.52 19.16
C SER A 360 6.20 8.30 20.63
N ALA A 361 5.45 9.23 21.23
CA ALA A 361 4.98 9.08 22.62
C ALA A 361 3.75 8.18 22.72
N GLN A 362 2.88 8.21 21.70
CA GLN A 362 1.67 7.40 21.65
C GLN A 362 1.95 5.95 21.22
N MET A 363 2.91 5.77 20.31
CA MET A 363 3.22 4.51 19.63
C MET A 363 4.75 4.27 19.61
N PRO A 364 5.37 3.98 20.77
CA PRO A 364 6.81 3.79 20.87
C PRO A 364 7.33 2.57 20.08
N GLU A 365 6.45 1.60 19.78
CA GLU A 365 6.77 0.39 19.02
C GLU A 365 6.49 0.52 17.51
N ALA A 366 6.10 1.71 17.03
CA ALA A 366 5.83 1.92 15.62
C ALA A 366 7.09 1.69 14.77
N MET A 367 6.89 1.10 13.59
CA MET A 367 7.97 0.80 12.65
C MET A 367 7.95 1.79 11.50
N ARG A 368 9.13 2.27 11.07
CA ARG A 368 9.25 3.05 9.84
C ARG A 368 9.08 2.12 8.65
N LEU A 369 8.13 2.41 7.78
CA LEU A 369 8.00 1.81 6.46
C LEU A 369 8.60 2.76 5.44
N TRP A 370 9.71 2.34 4.84
CA TRP A 370 10.37 3.08 3.77
C TRP A 370 9.58 2.97 2.47
N ARG A 371 9.75 3.95 1.57
CA ARG A 371 9.11 3.89 0.26
C ARG A 371 9.44 2.57 -0.46
N PRO A 372 8.43 1.84 -0.96
CA PRO A 372 8.65 0.59 -1.66
C PRO A 372 9.40 0.84 -2.98
N VAL A 373 10.11 -0.17 -3.44
CA VAL A 373 10.65 -0.19 -4.81
C VAL A 373 9.97 -1.31 -5.56
N CYS A 374 9.41 -0.97 -6.72
CA CYS A 374 8.74 -1.91 -7.61
C CYS A 374 9.57 -2.07 -8.89
N GLY A 375 9.67 -3.30 -9.38
CA GLY A 375 10.31 -3.64 -10.64
C GLY A 375 9.52 -4.73 -11.35
N ARG A 376 9.64 -4.77 -12.68
CA ARG A 376 8.94 -5.75 -13.51
C ARG A 376 9.93 -6.53 -14.35
N ARG A 377 9.76 -7.85 -14.39
CA ARG A 377 10.56 -8.74 -15.24
C ARG A 377 10.05 -8.73 -16.67
N ASP A 378 10.99 -8.64 -17.61
CA ASP A 378 10.69 -8.78 -19.04
C ASP A 378 10.20 -10.20 -19.39
N LYS A 379 10.72 -11.21 -18.69
CA LYS A 379 10.37 -12.63 -18.85
C LYS A 379 9.74 -13.17 -17.57
N SER A 380 8.66 -13.93 -17.73
CA SER A 380 8.02 -14.64 -16.62
C SER A 380 9.05 -15.49 -15.85
N ALA A 381 8.97 -15.48 -14.53
CA ALA A 381 9.75 -16.35 -13.66
C ALA A 381 9.40 -17.84 -13.84
N ASP A 382 8.24 -18.14 -14.42
CA ASP A 382 7.79 -19.51 -14.71
C ASP A 382 8.23 -19.99 -16.11
N ALA A 383 8.81 -19.11 -16.93
CA ALA A 383 9.26 -19.50 -18.26
C ALA A 383 10.57 -20.31 -18.21
N ALA A 384 10.63 -21.39 -18.99
CA ALA A 384 11.76 -22.32 -19.02
C ALA A 384 13.12 -21.64 -19.27
N GLY A 385 14.17 -22.20 -18.67
CA GLY A 385 15.56 -21.76 -18.83
C GLY A 385 16.23 -21.39 -17.50
N ARG A 386 17.33 -20.63 -17.58
CA ARG A 386 18.05 -20.17 -16.39
C ARG A 386 17.19 -19.18 -15.61
N ILE A 387 17.13 -19.38 -14.29
CA ILE A 387 16.54 -18.43 -13.35
C ILE A 387 17.36 -17.14 -13.40
N GLY A 388 16.70 -16.02 -13.64
CA GLY A 388 17.35 -14.71 -13.67
C GLY A 388 16.96 -13.90 -12.45
N CYS A 389 17.92 -13.21 -11.83
CA CYS A 389 17.71 -12.43 -10.61
C CYS A 389 17.86 -10.91 -10.81
N THR A 390 18.18 -10.45 -12.02
CA THR A 390 18.58 -9.05 -12.30
C THR A 390 17.58 -8.01 -11.81
N THR A 391 16.28 -8.20 -12.06
CA THR A 391 15.23 -7.27 -11.60
C THR A 391 15.16 -7.22 -10.08
N LEU A 392 15.16 -8.38 -9.41
CA LEU A 392 15.11 -8.44 -7.96
C LEU A 392 16.37 -7.85 -7.32
N SER A 393 17.56 -8.15 -7.87
CA SER A 393 18.82 -7.54 -7.45
C SER A 393 18.76 -6.02 -7.53
N ALA A 394 18.29 -5.45 -8.65
CA ALA A 394 18.18 -4.01 -8.81
C ALA A 394 17.22 -3.37 -7.79
N VAL A 395 16.06 -3.99 -7.55
CA VAL A 395 15.06 -3.51 -6.59
C VAL A 395 15.59 -3.61 -5.15
N LEU A 396 16.22 -4.72 -4.77
CA LEU A 396 16.87 -4.90 -3.46
C LEU A 396 17.97 -3.88 -3.23
N THR A 397 18.86 -3.70 -4.21
CA THR A 397 19.93 -2.71 -4.15
C THR A 397 19.37 -1.32 -3.92
N GLU A 398 18.35 -0.89 -4.66
CA GLU A 398 17.74 0.43 -4.50
C GLU A 398 17.11 0.61 -3.11
N VAL A 399 16.39 -0.39 -2.58
CA VAL A 399 15.80 -0.30 -1.23
C VAL A 399 16.89 -0.15 -0.17
N LEU A 400 17.95 -0.96 -0.23
CA LEU A 400 19.02 -0.91 0.75
C LEU A 400 19.82 0.40 0.69
N HIS A 401 19.94 1.03 -0.49
CA HIS A 401 20.51 2.37 -0.59
C HIS A 401 19.63 3.45 0.07
N ARG A 402 18.30 3.27 0.09
CA ARG A 402 17.35 4.20 0.71
C ARG A 402 17.28 4.03 2.23
N SER A 403 17.30 2.79 2.72
CA SER A 403 17.23 2.49 4.16
C SER A 403 18.63 2.51 4.79
N THR A 404 18.98 3.57 5.51
CA THR A 404 20.19 3.63 6.36
C THR A 404 19.82 3.12 7.77
N PRO A 405 20.48 2.10 8.40
CA PRO A 405 21.93 1.82 8.47
C PRO A 405 22.31 0.30 8.31
N PRO A 406 23.44 -0.23 8.86
CA PRO A 406 24.35 -1.19 8.19
C PRO A 406 23.74 -2.58 7.90
N HIS A 407 24.33 -3.31 6.95
CA HIS A 407 23.93 -4.66 6.52
C HIS A 407 24.08 -5.75 7.61
N GLU A 408 24.65 -5.43 8.78
CA GLU A 408 24.70 -6.34 9.92
C GLU A 408 23.29 -6.50 10.50
N GLY A 409 22.75 -7.73 10.48
CA GLY A 409 21.43 -8.00 11.05
C GLY A 409 20.24 -7.83 10.11
N LEU A 410 20.48 -7.79 8.79
CA LEU A 410 19.40 -7.81 7.80
C LEU A 410 18.57 -9.11 7.93
N MET A 411 17.26 -8.95 8.16
CA MET A 411 16.28 -10.04 8.10
C MET A 411 15.47 -9.92 6.82
N VAL A 412 15.17 -11.04 6.17
CA VAL A 412 14.40 -11.06 4.93
C VAL A 412 13.13 -11.87 5.16
N VAL A 413 11.97 -11.27 4.89
CA VAL A 413 10.70 -11.98 4.86
C VAL A 413 10.21 -11.99 3.42
N SER A 414 9.86 -13.16 2.89
CA SER A 414 9.53 -13.33 1.48
C SER A 414 8.27 -14.15 1.26
N ASP A 415 7.45 -13.76 0.29
CA ASP A 415 6.34 -14.60 -0.22
C ASP A 415 6.81 -15.74 -1.15
N ALA A 416 8.12 -15.93 -1.32
CA ALA A 416 8.67 -17.03 -2.11
C ALA A 416 8.10 -18.38 -1.63
N ASP A 417 7.49 -19.11 -2.56
CA ASP A 417 6.90 -20.41 -2.28
C ASP A 417 7.86 -21.57 -2.64
N HIS A 418 7.31 -22.80 -2.64
CA HIS A 418 8.07 -24.02 -2.92
C HIS A 418 8.67 -24.07 -4.32
N ARG A 419 8.23 -23.22 -5.27
CA ARG A 419 8.72 -23.28 -6.65
C ARG A 419 10.17 -22.83 -6.72
N ALA A 420 11.00 -23.66 -7.36
CA ALA A 420 12.44 -23.41 -7.50
C ALA A 420 12.75 -22.08 -8.19
N SER A 421 11.89 -21.63 -9.11
CA SER A 421 12.02 -20.32 -9.77
C SER A 421 11.99 -19.15 -8.78
N ARG A 422 11.15 -19.21 -7.75
CA ARG A 422 11.00 -18.16 -6.73
C ARG A 422 12.16 -18.18 -5.74
N THR A 423 12.44 -19.36 -5.19
CA THR A 423 13.50 -19.52 -4.19
C THR A 423 14.88 -19.27 -4.81
N GLY A 424 15.14 -19.79 -6.01
CA GLY A 424 16.40 -19.58 -6.72
C GLY A 424 16.63 -18.11 -7.08
N GLU A 425 15.60 -17.40 -7.54
CA GLU A 425 15.70 -15.97 -7.84
C GLU A 425 16.01 -15.15 -6.59
N LEU A 426 15.31 -15.42 -5.48
CA LEU A 426 15.52 -14.74 -4.21
C LEU A 426 16.95 -14.96 -3.70
N PHE A 427 17.41 -16.21 -3.66
CA PHE A 427 18.72 -16.54 -3.11
C PHE A 427 19.87 -16.04 -4.00
N GLU A 428 19.78 -16.16 -5.32
CA GLU A 428 20.79 -15.59 -6.24
C GLU A 428 20.84 -14.07 -6.14
N ALA A 429 19.69 -13.39 -5.98
CA ALA A 429 19.66 -11.95 -5.78
C ALA A 429 20.30 -11.53 -4.44
N LEU A 430 19.96 -12.21 -3.34
CA LEU A 430 20.51 -11.92 -2.01
C LEU A 430 22.01 -12.18 -1.96
N GLN A 431 22.50 -13.27 -2.56
CA GLN A 431 23.94 -13.55 -2.62
C GLN A 431 24.72 -12.44 -3.34
N GLY A 432 24.12 -11.81 -4.35
CA GLY A 432 24.73 -10.69 -5.07
C GLY A 432 24.68 -9.36 -4.31
N VAL A 433 23.60 -9.10 -3.57
CA VAL A 433 23.35 -7.78 -2.94
C VAL A 433 23.78 -7.73 -1.47
N ALA A 434 23.68 -8.84 -0.75
CA ALA A 434 24.00 -8.99 0.67
C ALA A 434 24.76 -10.31 0.90
N PRO A 435 26.03 -10.42 0.45
CA PRO A 435 26.78 -11.68 0.46
C PRO A 435 27.09 -12.23 1.86
N GLU A 436 26.98 -11.40 2.90
CA GLU A 436 27.20 -11.80 4.30
C GLU A 436 25.96 -12.43 4.93
N LEU A 437 24.79 -12.31 4.29
CA LEU A 437 23.54 -12.91 4.76
C LEU A 437 23.54 -14.41 4.48
N ASP A 438 23.24 -15.23 5.49
CA ASP A 438 22.97 -16.67 5.32
C ASP A 438 21.48 -16.87 4.98
N PRO A 439 21.13 -17.22 3.73
CA PRO A 439 19.73 -17.34 3.33
C PRO A 439 18.99 -18.45 4.06
N LEU A 440 19.69 -19.46 4.61
CA LEU A 440 19.06 -20.57 5.31
C LEU A 440 18.64 -20.21 6.74
N GLN A 441 19.22 -19.17 7.33
CA GLN A 441 18.95 -18.75 8.71
C GLN A 441 18.19 -17.42 8.77
N GLN A 442 18.42 -16.53 7.79
CA GLN A 442 17.95 -15.14 7.84
C GLN A 442 16.84 -14.81 6.83
N VAL A 443 16.40 -15.79 6.03
CA VAL A 443 15.28 -15.64 5.10
C VAL A 443 14.11 -16.49 5.54
N THR A 444 13.01 -15.85 5.89
CA THR A 444 11.74 -16.51 6.20
C THR A 444 10.85 -16.47 4.98
N ARG A 445 10.53 -17.66 4.43
CA ARG A 445 9.69 -17.81 3.22
C ARG A 445 8.26 -18.18 3.62
N VAL A 446 7.39 -17.17 3.78
CA VAL A 446 6.00 -17.41 4.19
C VAL A 446 5.22 -18.24 3.18
N GLY A 447 5.50 -18.08 1.88
CA GLY A 447 4.86 -18.85 0.81
C GLY A 447 5.17 -20.35 0.84
N GLU A 448 6.25 -20.77 1.50
CA GLU A 448 6.55 -22.20 1.69
C GLU A 448 5.58 -22.86 2.66
N ALA A 449 5.20 -22.16 3.73
CA ALA A 449 4.31 -22.67 4.77
C ALA A 449 2.83 -22.40 4.46
N CYS A 450 2.54 -21.22 3.90
CA CYS A 450 1.17 -20.73 3.71
C CYS A 450 0.67 -20.85 2.25
N GLY A 451 1.47 -21.44 1.36
CA GLY A 451 1.12 -21.58 -0.05
C GLY A 451 0.92 -20.22 -0.74
N ASP A 452 -0.09 -20.16 -1.60
CA ASP A 452 -0.47 -18.97 -2.34
C ASP A 452 -1.64 -18.26 -1.67
N LEU A 453 -1.33 -17.12 -1.06
CA LEU A 453 -2.24 -16.28 -0.28
C LEU A 453 -3.03 -15.29 -1.15
N GLY A 454 -3.01 -15.44 -2.48
CA GLY A 454 -3.76 -14.59 -3.40
C GLY A 454 -3.45 -13.11 -3.18
N VAL A 455 -4.49 -12.27 -3.02
CA VAL A 455 -4.29 -10.83 -2.77
C VAL A 455 -3.73 -10.50 -1.38
N ALA A 456 -3.93 -11.37 -0.36
CA ALA A 456 -3.40 -11.15 0.99
C ALA A 456 -1.86 -11.14 1.03
N ARG A 457 -1.21 -11.84 0.09
CA ARG A 457 0.26 -11.84 -0.04
C ARG A 457 0.86 -10.44 -0.25
N ALA A 458 0.06 -9.47 -0.71
CA ALA A 458 0.50 -8.09 -0.87
C ALA A 458 1.00 -7.49 0.45
N LEU A 459 0.45 -7.93 1.59
CA LEU A 459 0.74 -7.35 2.90
C LEU A 459 1.50 -8.29 3.84
N VAL A 460 1.26 -9.60 3.74
CA VAL A 460 1.76 -10.59 4.73
C VAL A 460 3.27 -10.51 4.98
N PRO A 461 4.16 -10.48 3.96
CA PRO A 461 5.60 -10.32 4.21
C PRO A 461 5.96 -9.05 4.97
N THR A 462 5.26 -7.95 4.74
CA THR A 462 5.49 -6.67 5.45
C THR A 462 5.02 -6.74 6.90
N ALA A 463 3.83 -7.30 7.15
CA ALA A 463 3.33 -7.49 8.51
C ALA A 463 4.24 -8.41 9.33
N LEU A 464 4.68 -9.54 8.75
CA LEU A 464 5.62 -10.45 9.42
C LEU A 464 7.01 -9.83 9.61
N ALA A 465 7.45 -8.93 8.73
CA ALA A 465 8.69 -8.19 8.94
C ALA A 465 8.63 -7.23 10.15
N CYS A 466 7.46 -6.67 10.50
CA CYS A 466 7.28 -5.94 11.76
C CYS A 466 7.47 -6.86 12.97
N ALA A 467 6.87 -8.06 12.96
CA ALA A 467 7.01 -9.05 14.02
C ALA A 467 8.47 -9.54 14.14
N ALA A 468 9.13 -9.78 13.01
CA ALA A 468 10.55 -10.13 12.94
C ALA A 468 11.43 -9.07 13.60
N LEU A 469 11.16 -7.79 13.31
CA LEU A 469 11.83 -6.69 13.97
C LEU A 469 11.58 -6.75 15.46
N ARG A 470 10.32 -6.75 15.93
CA ARG A 470 10.01 -6.79 17.37
C ARG A 470 10.71 -7.93 18.12
N ALA A 471 10.75 -9.12 17.54
CA ALA A 471 11.36 -10.31 18.13
C ALA A 471 12.90 -10.31 18.18
N SER A 472 13.57 -9.41 17.44
CA SER A 472 15.04 -9.38 17.37
C SER A 472 15.67 -8.55 18.49
N ASP A 473 16.63 -9.09 19.24
CA ASP A 473 17.33 -8.32 20.29
C ASP A 473 18.38 -7.32 19.75
N GLN A 474 18.52 -7.19 18.43
CA GLN A 474 19.53 -6.32 17.82
C GLN A 474 19.12 -4.85 17.84
N ALA A 475 20.01 -3.98 18.33
CA ALA A 475 19.77 -2.54 18.48
C ALA A 475 19.66 -1.79 17.14
N GLN A 476 20.38 -2.24 16.10
CA GLN A 476 20.27 -1.75 14.73
C GLN A 476 19.78 -2.90 13.86
N ARG A 477 18.46 -2.94 13.62
CA ARG A 477 17.79 -4.01 12.89
C ARG A 477 17.00 -3.42 11.72
N VAL A 478 17.16 -4.03 10.55
CA VAL A 478 16.39 -3.73 9.34
C VAL A 478 15.80 -5.05 8.84
N ALA A 479 14.51 -5.02 8.50
CA ALA A 479 13.86 -6.14 7.83
C ALA A 479 13.45 -5.70 6.43
N VAL A 480 13.61 -6.58 5.44
CA VAL A 480 13.09 -6.37 4.10
C VAL A 480 12.02 -7.39 3.79
N ALA A 481 10.83 -6.89 3.45
CA ALA A 481 9.75 -7.67 2.89
C ALA A 481 9.93 -7.75 1.37
N THR A 482 9.98 -8.97 0.82
CA THR A 482 10.18 -9.22 -0.61
C THR A 482 8.97 -9.94 -1.19
N HIS A 483 8.46 -9.42 -2.30
CA HIS A 483 7.35 -9.99 -3.05
C HIS A 483 7.87 -10.48 -4.40
N VAL A 484 7.98 -11.79 -4.54
CA VAL A 484 8.54 -12.50 -5.67
C VAL A 484 7.57 -13.55 -6.24
N GLN A 485 6.48 -13.87 -5.55
CA GLN A 485 5.55 -14.94 -5.97
C GLN A 485 4.91 -14.67 -7.34
N SER A 486 4.66 -13.41 -7.70
CA SER A 486 4.20 -13.03 -9.04
C SER A 486 5.17 -13.51 -10.15
N PRO A 487 4.66 -13.93 -11.32
CA PRO A 487 5.53 -14.27 -12.45
C PRO A 487 6.38 -13.10 -12.95
N HIS A 488 5.93 -11.85 -12.76
CA HIS A 488 6.58 -10.67 -13.33
C HIS A 488 6.95 -9.60 -12.30
N GLU A 489 6.14 -9.40 -11.28
CA GLU A 489 6.25 -8.23 -10.40
C GLU A 489 7.21 -8.50 -9.24
N ARG A 490 8.14 -7.57 -8.99
CA ARG A 490 9.09 -7.63 -7.88
C ARG A 490 8.90 -6.39 -7.02
N VAL A 491 8.61 -6.59 -5.75
CA VAL A 491 8.53 -5.50 -4.78
C VAL A 491 9.43 -5.79 -3.61
N VAL A 492 10.13 -4.76 -3.14
CA VAL A 492 10.86 -4.80 -1.89
C VAL A 492 10.44 -3.60 -1.04
N VAL A 493 10.19 -3.86 0.24
CA VAL A 493 9.84 -2.85 1.24
C VAL A 493 10.79 -3.00 2.42
N ALA A 494 11.48 -1.94 2.80
CA ALA A 494 12.31 -1.94 4.02
C ALA A 494 11.50 -1.43 5.21
N LEU A 495 11.76 -2.04 6.37
CA LEU A 495 11.24 -1.64 7.65
C LEU A 495 12.38 -1.49 8.67
N SER A 496 12.26 -0.50 9.53
CA SER A 496 13.20 -0.27 10.63
C SER A 496 12.45 0.27 11.85
N PRO A 497 12.92 0.03 13.09
CA PRO A 497 12.33 0.66 14.26
C PRO A 497 12.33 2.19 14.16
N MET A 498 11.38 2.83 14.84
CA MET A 498 11.42 4.27 15.05
C MET A 498 12.74 4.66 15.75
N PRO A 499 13.46 5.69 15.26
CA PRO A 499 14.64 6.16 15.95
C PRO A 499 14.21 6.70 17.32
N PRO A 500 14.98 6.44 18.39
CA PRO A 500 14.68 6.99 19.71
C PRO A 500 14.61 8.51 19.61
N GLN A 501 13.59 9.11 20.25
CA GLN A 501 13.43 10.56 20.26
C GLN A 501 14.71 11.19 20.81
N PRO A 502 15.32 12.17 20.13
CA PRO A 502 16.51 12.82 20.66
C PRO A 502 16.14 13.43 22.02
N ALA A 503 16.90 13.05 23.07
CA ALA A 503 16.74 13.65 24.37
C ALA A 503 16.85 15.17 24.19
N VAL A 504 15.79 15.89 24.55
CA VAL A 504 15.82 17.35 24.58
C VAL A 504 16.99 17.71 25.50
N LEU A 505 18.07 18.24 24.93
CA LEU A 505 19.12 18.87 25.72
C LEU A 505 18.42 20.00 26.47
N GLU A 506 18.11 19.78 27.74
CA GLU A 506 17.79 20.86 28.67
C GLU A 506 18.96 21.84 28.61
N ALA A 507 18.74 22.97 27.93
CA ALA A 507 19.66 24.07 27.96
C ALA A 507 19.67 24.60 29.40
N ALA A 508 20.70 24.20 30.14
CA ALA A 508 20.98 24.66 31.50
C ALA A 508 21.48 26.12 31.53
#